data_AF-A0A0D5Y4M5-F1
#
_entry.id   AF-A0A0D5Y4M5-F1
#
_cell.length_a   1.000
_cell.length_b   1.000
_cell.length_c   1.000
_cell.angle_alpha   90.00
_cell.angle_beta   90.00
_cell.angle_gamma   90.00
#
_symmetry.space_group_name_H-M   'P 1'
#
loop_
_entity.id
_entity.type
_entity.pdbx_description
1 polymer ?
#
loop_
_entity_poly.entity_id
_entity_poly.type
_entity_poly.pdbx_seq_one_letter_code
_entity_poly.pdbx_strand_id
1 'polypeptide(L)'
;MSLLAYLRNCRQLEAAKEIDERLRLGLFDLTAADAQQLQERRLQTEQERMASALRAQQLLEEKHVDTARQAAQLWTMAKPAERLHTYLLAKGLQPHQLRQLSHGRLLVPLCHDGRLVNLQTITPDGGKRFLSGGRVQGCYSPLGKISEGCRLYVCEGWATGATLHHNTGSPVVCAMNAGNLKPVAMAMRERYGETLELVIAGDDDRETLGNPGRVAANHAAHATDALVVFPDWPQGTPTDLSDFNDLYLWLSGQYRESRKP
;
A
#
# COMPACT_ATOMS: atom_id res chain seq x y z
N MET A 1 26.26 36.45 -1.18
CA MET A 1 25.84 37.82 -0.81
C MET A 1 24.33 37.81 -0.59
N SER A 2 23.87 38.13 0.62
CA SER A 2 22.43 38.26 0.90
C SER A 2 21.87 39.55 0.26
N LEU A 3 20.55 39.59 -0.01
CA LEU A 3 19.89 40.76 -0.59
C LEU A 3 20.13 42.03 0.24
N LEU A 4 20.11 41.92 1.58
CA LEU A 4 20.37 43.04 2.48
C LEU A 4 21.83 43.55 2.37
N ALA A 5 22.82 42.65 2.29
CA ALA A 5 24.23 43.02 2.14
C ALA A 5 24.49 43.76 0.82
N TYR A 6 23.82 43.35 -0.26
CA TYR A 6 23.86 44.02 -1.55
C TYR A 6 23.21 45.42 -1.50
N LEU A 7 22.02 45.53 -0.92
CA LEU A 7 21.29 46.81 -0.82
C LEU A 7 21.97 47.84 0.09
N ARG A 8 22.68 47.39 1.12
CA ARG A 8 23.37 48.25 2.11
C ARG A 8 24.86 48.46 1.77
N ASN A 9 25.36 47.84 0.70
CA ASN A 9 26.78 47.82 0.34
C ASN A 9 27.70 47.47 1.54
N CYS A 10 27.33 46.45 2.31
CA CYS A 10 28.03 46.02 3.52
C CYS A 10 28.47 44.56 3.44
N ARG A 11 29.35 44.14 4.35
CA ARG A 11 29.79 42.74 4.40
C ARG A 11 28.65 41.84 4.86
N GLN A 12 28.68 40.58 4.43
CA GLN A 12 27.61 39.61 4.74
C GLN A 12 27.43 39.39 6.26
N LEU A 13 28.50 39.54 7.06
CA LEU A 13 28.46 39.51 8.52
C LEU A 13 27.74 40.74 9.12
N GLU A 14 27.96 41.93 8.56
CA GLU A 14 27.33 43.18 9.02
C GLU A 14 25.83 43.15 8.72
N ALA A 15 25.46 42.68 7.52
CA ALA A 15 24.06 42.43 7.17
C ALA A 15 23.40 41.39 8.09
N ALA A 16 24.11 40.35 8.51
CA ALA A 16 23.58 39.34 9.42
C ALA A 16 23.35 39.89 10.84
N LYS A 17 24.28 40.72 11.37
CA LYS A 17 24.12 41.41 12.66
C LYS A 17 22.95 42.38 12.66
N GLU A 18 22.77 43.14 11.58
CA GLU A 18 21.64 44.06 11.46
C GLU A 18 20.29 43.32 11.43
N ILE A 19 20.23 42.14 10.80
CA ILE A 19 19.04 41.29 10.83
C ILE A 19 18.78 40.76 12.24
N ASP A 20 19.82 40.30 12.93
CA ASP A 20 19.74 39.79 14.31
C ASP A 20 19.21 40.85 15.28
N GLU A 21 19.74 42.07 15.20
CA GLU A 21 19.29 43.22 16.01
C GLU A 21 17.85 43.63 15.69
N ARG A 22 17.52 43.76 14.39
CA ARG A 22 16.16 44.19 13.96
C ARG A 22 15.08 43.20 14.36
N LEU A 23 15.39 41.92 14.27
CA LEU A 23 14.47 40.84 14.61
C LEU A 23 14.59 40.41 16.08
N ARG A 24 15.52 40.99 16.83
CA ARG A 24 15.84 40.66 18.23
C ARG A 24 16.05 39.14 18.42
N LEU A 25 16.77 38.52 17.49
CA LEU A 25 16.98 37.07 17.50
C LEU A 25 18.07 36.66 18.51
N GLY A 26 18.98 37.59 18.86
CA GLY A 26 20.02 37.38 19.87
C GLY A 26 21.11 36.38 19.48
N LEU A 27 21.26 36.10 18.18
CA LEU A 27 22.19 35.11 17.61
C LEU A 27 23.66 35.51 17.79
N PHE A 28 23.97 36.81 17.83
CA PHE A 28 25.34 37.30 18.04
C PHE A 28 25.68 37.63 19.49
N ASP A 29 24.69 37.60 20.39
CA ASP A 29 24.84 37.82 21.84
C ASP A 29 24.87 36.51 22.65
N LEU A 30 24.82 35.35 21.98
CA LEU A 30 24.91 34.04 22.62
C LEU A 30 26.24 33.87 23.36
N THR A 31 26.16 33.66 24.68
CA THR A 31 27.32 33.28 25.47
C THR A 31 27.69 31.82 25.23
N ALA A 32 28.90 31.42 25.64
CA ALA A 32 29.28 30.01 25.64
C ALA A 32 28.31 29.13 26.47
N ALA A 33 27.72 29.69 27.53
CA ALA A 33 26.71 29.02 28.36
C ALA A 33 25.38 28.85 27.61
N ASP A 34 24.93 29.86 26.86
CA ASP A 34 23.72 29.77 26.04
C ASP A 34 23.88 28.73 24.92
N ALA A 35 25.06 28.69 24.29
CA ALA A 35 25.38 27.69 23.27
C ALA A 35 25.38 26.26 23.84
N GLN A 36 25.96 26.05 25.03
CA GLN A 36 25.91 24.77 25.75
C GLN A 36 24.48 24.36 26.10
N GLN A 37 23.69 25.28 26.66
CA GLN A 37 22.30 25.00 27.03
C GLN A 37 21.44 24.66 25.79
N LEU A 38 21.65 25.33 24.66
CA LEU A 38 20.96 25.02 23.41
C LEU A 38 21.34 23.64 22.88
N GLN A 39 22.63 23.26 22.98
CA GLN A 39 23.11 21.94 22.58
C GLN A 39 22.54 20.83 23.47
N GLU A 40 22.50 21.03 24.78
CA GLU A 40 21.88 20.10 25.73
C GLU A 40 20.40 19.91 25.45
N ARG A 41 19.63 20.99 25.20
CA ARG A 41 18.22 20.91 24.82
C ARG A 41 18.00 20.15 23.52
N ARG A 42 18.87 20.35 22.52
CA ARG A 42 18.81 19.61 21.25
C ARG A 42 19.04 18.11 21.48
N LEU A 43 20.08 17.75 22.22
CA LEU A 43 20.39 16.37 22.56
C LEU A 43 19.26 15.72 23.34
N GLN A 44 18.69 16.42 24.33
CA GLN A 44 17.56 15.92 25.10
C GLN A 44 16.32 15.72 24.23
N THR A 45 15.98 16.69 23.37
CA THR A 45 14.84 16.57 22.44
C THR A 45 15.03 15.41 21.47
N GLU A 46 16.25 15.20 20.98
CA GLU A 46 16.57 14.08 20.10
C GLU A 46 16.47 12.74 20.83
N GLN A 47 16.98 12.64 22.05
CA GLN A 47 16.84 11.45 22.91
C GLN A 47 15.37 11.13 23.21
N GLU A 48 14.56 12.14 23.56
CA GLU A 48 13.14 11.98 23.80
C GLU A 48 12.39 11.54 22.54
N ARG A 49 12.73 12.09 21.37
CA ARG A 49 12.18 11.67 20.07
C ARG A 49 12.55 10.23 19.74
N MET A 50 13.81 9.85 19.92
CA MET A 50 14.27 8.47 19.69
C MET A 50 13.58 7.49 20.64
N ALA A 51 13.48 7.82 21.94
CA ALA A 51 12.80 6.98 22.92
C ALA A 51 11.29 6.86 22.63
N SER A 52 10.64 7.96 22.23
CA SER A 52 9.24 7.97 21.81
C SER A 52 9.02 7.11 20.56
N ALA A 53 9.87 7.25 19.55
CA ALA A 53 9.82 6.46 18.33
C ALA A 53 10.00 4.95 18.61
N LEU A 54 10.96 4.59 19.46
CA LEU A 54 11.19 3.20 19.87
C LEU A 54 9.97 2.62 20.59
N ARG A 55 9.38 3.36 21.55
CA ARG A 55 8.14 2.93 22.24
C ARG A 55 6.98 2.76 21.26
N ALA A 56 6.80 3.70 20.34
CA ALA A 56 5.75 3.62 19.33
C ALA A 56 5.94 2.40 18.41
N GLN A 57 7.19 2.10 18.04
CA GLN A 57 7.53 0.93 17.23
C GLN A 57 7.25 -0.38 17.99
N GLN A 58 7.62 -0.46 19.28
CA GLN A 58 7.34 -1.63 20.12
C GLN A 58 5.84 -1.88 20.24
N LEU A 59 5.05 -0.84 20.55
CA LEU A 59 3.59 -0.94 20.64
C LEU A 59 2.94 -1.34 19.30
N LEU A 60 3.50 -0.89 18.18
CA LEU A 60 3.02 -1.29 16.86
C LEU A 60 3.31 -2.77 16.59
N GLU A 61 4.50 -3.25 16.95
CA GLU A 61 4.87 -4.66 16.76
C GLU A 61 4.05 -5.60 17.65
N GLU A 62 3.78 -5.21 18.91
CA GLU A 62 2.87 -5.94 19.79
C GLU A 62 1.48 -6.08 19.16
N LYS A 63 0.94 -5.00 18.60
CA LYS A 63 -0.34 -5.03 17.86
C LYS A 63 -0.27 -5.96 16.65
N HIS A 64 0.81 -5.94 15.87
CA HIS A 64 0.98 -6.85 14.74
C HIS A 64 0.93 -8.31 15.19
N VAL A 65 1.63 -8.65 16.27
CA VAL A 65 1.67 -10.02 16.81
C VAL A 65 0.30 -10.45 17.33
N ASP A 66 -0.39 -9.57 18.07
CA ASP A 66 -1.75 -9.85 18.58
C ASP A 66 -2.75 -10.04 17.43
N THR A 67 -2.74 -9.16 16.42
CA THR A 67 -3.62 -9.28 15.27
C THR A 67 -3.29 -10.52 14.43
N ALA A 68 -2.02 -10.91 14.30
CA ALA A 68 -1.64 -12.15 13.62
C ALA A 68 -2.19 -13.39 14.34
N ARG A 69 -2.15 -13.41 15.68
CA ARG A 69 -2.80 -14.46 16.48
C ARG A 69 -4.30 -14.50 16.26
N GLN A 70 -4.97 -13.33 16.30
CA GLN A 70 -6.40 -13.21 16.01
C GLN A 70 -6.75 -13.68 14.59
N ALA A 71 -5.95 -13.30 13.59
CA ALA A 71 -6.10 -13.72 12.20
C ALA A 71 -6.04 -15.24 12.06
N ALA A 72 -5.06 -15.90 12.71
CA ALA A 72 -4.94 -17.35 12.68
C ALA A 72 -6.14 -18.06 13.34
N GLN A 73 -6.65 -17.53 14.45
CA GLN A 73 -7.86 -18.05 15.10
C GLN A 73 -9.09 -17.94 14.18
N LEU A 74 -9.35 -16.75 13.63
CA LEU A 74 -10.47 -16.52 12.71
C LEU A 74 -10.37 -17.40 11.47
N TRP A 75 -9.16 -17.52 10.90
CA TRP A 75 -8.91 -18.39 9.76
C TRP A 75 -9.28 -19.84 10.07
N THR A 76 -8.84 -20.36 11.22
CA THR A 76 -9.08 -21.74 11.64
C THR A 76 -10.57 -22.03 11.87
N MET A 77 -11.29 -21.09 12.49
CA MET A 77 -12.73 -21.21 12.75
C MET A 77 -13.60 -21.07 11.49
N ALA A 78 -13.12 -20.36 10.48
CA ALA A 78 -13.85 -20.15 9.25
C ALA A 78 -13.82 -21.38 8.34
N LYS A 79 -14.94 -21.62 7.64
CA LYS A 79 -15.05 -22.69 6.64
C LYS A 79 -14.56 -22.20 5.26
N PRO A 80 -14.25 -23.09 4.30
CA PRO A 80 -14.04 -22.68 2.91
C PRO A 80 -15.20 -21.82 2.40
N ALA A 81 -14.89 -20.77 1.63
CA ALA A 81 -15.92 -19.88 1.10
C ALA A 81 -16.82 -20.59 0.09
N GLU A 82 -18.12 -20.31 0.17
CA GLU A 82 -19.11 -20.89 -0.73
C GLU A 82 -19.04 -20.24 -2.11
N ARG A 83 -19.15 -21.06 -3.17
CA ARG A 83 -19.14 -20.56 -4.56
C ARG A 83 -20.29 -19.61 -4.86
N LEU A 84 -21.43 -19.79 -4.18
CA LEU A 84 -22.63 -18.98 -4.35
C LEU A 84 -22.67 -17.75 -3.44
N HIS A 85 -21.55 -17.39 -2.81
CA HIS A 85 -21.48 -16.18 -2.01
C HIS A 85 -21.75 -14.93 -2.87
N THR A 86 -22.63 -14.03 -2.38
CA THR A 86 -23.13 -12.87 -3.14
C THR A 86 -22.03 -12.02 -3.76
N TYR A 87 -20.99 -11.67 -3.00
CA TYR A 87 -19.84 -10.91 -3.52
C TYR A 87 -19.12 -11.63 -4.67
N LEU A 88 -18.92 -12.96 -4.57
CA LEU A 88 -18.20 -13.73 -5.59
C LEU A 88 -19.04 -13.84 -6.87
N LEU A 89 -20.35 -14.05 -6.74
CA LEU A 89 -21.28 -14.03 -7.87
C LEU A 89 -21.30 -12.66 -8.54
N ALA A 90 -21.36 -11.57 -7.77
CA ALA A 90 -21.35 -10.22 -8.30
C ALA A 90 -20.04 -9.88 -9.04
N LYS A 91 -18.92 -10.46 -8.60
CA LYS A 91 -17.61 -10.27 -9.25
C LYS A 91 -17.31 -11.33 -10.32
N GLY A 92 -18.14 -12.37 -10.49
CA GLY A 92 -17.91 -13.44 -11.45
C GLY A 92 -16.72 -14.36 -11.10
N LEU A 93 -16.41 -14.52 -9.81
CA LEU A 93 -15.18 -15.14 -9.33
C LEU A 93 -15.40 -16.48 -8.62
N GLN A 94 -14.37 -17.34 -8.65
CA GLN A 94 -14.29 -18.52 -7.79
C GLN A 94 -13.74 -18.15 -6.40
N PRO A 95 -14.08 -18.89 -5.34
CA PRO A 95 -13.63 -18.58 -3.98
C PRO A 95 -12.12 -18.76 -3.74
N HIS A 96 -11.43 -19.56 -4.57
CA HIS A 96 -10.04 -19.96 -4.33
C HIS A 96 -9.80 -20.38 -2.87
N GLN A 97 -8.80 -19.81 -2.20
CA GLN A 97 -8.47 -20.09 -0.80
C GLN A 97 -9.24 -19.22 0.21
N LEU A 98 -10.21 -18.41 -0.22
CA LEU A 98 -10.98 -17.59 0.70
C LEU A 98 -11.72 -18.49 1.70
N ARG A 99 -11.81 -17.99 2.93
CA ARG A 99 -12.65 -18.58 3.96
C ARG A 99 -13.86 -17.71 4.23
N GLN A 100 -14.85 -18.26 4.90
CA GLN A 100 -16.11 -17.60 5.21
C GLN A 100 -16.50 -17.85 6.66
N LEU A 101 -16.82 -16.78 7.37
CA LEU A 101 -17.39 -16.82 8.71
C LEU A 101 -18.89 -17.17 8.66
N SER A 102 -19.44 -17.64 9.77
CA SER A 102 -20.85 -18.06 9.88
C SER A 102 -21.86 -16.96 9.49
N HIS A 103 -21.54 -15.70 9.78
CA HIS A 103 -22.33 -14.53 9.40
C HIS A 103 -22.05 -14.03 7.96
N GLY A 104 -21.47 -14.87 7.11
CA GLY A 104 -21.31 -14.59 5.67
C GLY A 104 -20.24 -13.56 5.30
N ARG A 105 -19.28 -13.23 6.17
CA ARG A 105 -18.11 -12.43 5.72
C ARG A 105 -17.05 -13.36 5.16
N LEU A 106 -16.51 -13.00 4.00
CA LEU A 106 -15.31 -13.63 3.45
C LEU A 106 -14.07 -13.14 4.18
N LEU A 107 -13.05 -14.00 4.25
CA LEU A 107 -11.73 -13.75 4.78
C LEU A 107 -10.71 -13.94 3.68
N VAL A 108 -10.03 -12.86 3.31
CA VAL A 108 -8.90 -12.82 2.40
C VAL A 108 -7.61 -12.85 3.23
N PRO A 109 -6.71 -13.83 3.04
CA PRO A 109 -5.47 -13.90 3.81
C PRO A 109 -4.50 -12.80 3.37
N LEU A 110 -3.87 -12.13 4.33
CA LEU A 110 -2.69 -11.30 4.10
C LEU A 110 -1.48 -12.01 4.72
N CYS A 111 -0.49 -12.27 3.87
CA CYS A 111 0.73 -12.95 4.22
C CYS A 111 1.92 -11.99 4.22
N HIS A 112 2.86 -12.21 5.13
CA HIS A 112 4.20 -11.65 5.07
C HIS A 112 5.18 -12.81 5.17
N ASP A 113 6.14 -12.88 4.25
CA ASP A 113 7.07 -14.01 4.13
C ASP A 113 6.42 -15.40 4.10
N GLY A 114 5.27 -15.50 3.44
CA GLY A 114 4.50 -16.75 3.34
C GLY A 114 3.72 -17.13 4.60
N ARG A 115 3.77 -16.32 5.68
CA ARG A 115 3.01 -16.55 6.92
C ARG A 115 1.80 -15.64 6.97
N LEU A 116 0.65 -16.17 7.41
CA LEU A 116 -0.54 -15.37 7.67
C LEU A 116 -0.27 -14.38 8.81
N VAL A 117 -0.44 -13.09 8.55
CA VAL A 117 -0.22 -12.02 9.54
C VAL A 117 -1.42 -11.11 9.73
N ASN A 118 -2.36 -11.10 8.78
CA ASN A 118 -3.57 -10.30 8.86
C ASN A 118 -4.67 -10.89 7.95
N LEU A 119 -5.89 -10.37 8.04
CA LEU A 119 -7.02 -10.69 7.15
C LEU A 119 -7.65 -9.41 6.61
N GLN A 120 -8.12 -9.46 5.37
CA GLN A 120 -9.14 -8.54 4.88
C GLN A 120 -10.48 -9.25 4.90
N THR A 121 -11.44 -8.67 5.60
CA THR A 121 -12.83 -9.12 5.60
C THR A 121 -13.58 -8.48 4.44
N ILE A 122 -14.44 -9.25 3.78
CA ILE A 122 -15.37 -8.75 2.76
C ILE A 122 -16.79 -9.12 3.18
N THR A 123 -17.67 -8.14 3.31
CA THR A 123 -19.09 -8.37 3.58
C THR A 123 -19.86 -8.81 2.33
N PRO A 124 -21.06 -9.40 2.45
CA PRO A 124 -21.85 -9.83 1.29
C PRO A 124 -22.14 -8.72 0.26
N ASP A 125 -22.24 -7.47 0.70
CA ASP A 125 -22.41 -6.25 -0.10
C ASP A 125 -21.09 -5.67 -0.64
N GLY A 126 -19.95 -6.31 -0.36
CA GLY A 126 -18.65 -5.94 -0.92
C GLY A 126 -17.83 -4.95 -0.11
N GLY A 127 -18.29 -4.56 1.09
CA GLY A 127 -17.51 -3.74 2.01
C GLY A 127 -16.24 -4.46 2.49
N LYS A 128 -15.08 -3.83 2.33
CA LYS A 128 -13.76 -4.44 2.64
C LYS A 128 -13.12 -3.76 3.84
N ARG A 129 -12.60 -4.53 4.81
CA ARG A 129 -11.86 -4.00 5.97
C ARG A 129 -10.76 -4.95 6.42
N PHE A 130 -9.57 -4.44 6.68
CA PHE A 130 -8.51 -5.19 7.36
C PHE A 130 -8.82 -5.36 8.85
N LEU A 131 -8.22 -6.36 9.51
CA LEU A 131 -8.21 -6.38 10.96
C LEU A 131 -7.35 -5.22 11.47
N SER A 132 -7.93 -4.44 12.39
CA SER A 132 -7.25 -3.28 12.98
C SER A 132 -6.04 -3.72 13.79
N GLY A 133 -4.95 -2.97 13.68
CA GLY A 133 -3.68 -3.27 14.35
C GLY A 133 -2.80 -4.28 13.63
N GLY A 134 -3.30 -4.94 12.58
CA GLY A 134 -2.53 -5.90 11.80
C GLY A 134 -1.66 -5.23 10.74
N ARG A 135 -0.54 -5.88 10.43
CA ARG A 135 0.38 -5.43 9.37
C ARG A 135 -0.32 -5.51 8.00
N VAL A 136 -0.11 -4.48 7.18
CA VAL A 136 -0.59 -4.43 5.78
C VAL A 136 0.55 -4.06 4.83
N GLN A 137 1.38 -3.08 5.19
CA GLN A 137 2.55 -2.68 4.41
C GLN A 137 3.51 -3.88 4.21
N GLY A 138 3.83 -4.19 2.95
CA GLY A 138 4.63 -5.34 2.55
C GLY A 138 3.94 -6.69 2.72
N CYS A 139 2.65 -6.72 3.05
CA CYS A 139 1.84 -7.93 3.08
C CYS A 139 1.07 -8.11 1.78
N TYR A 140 0.74 -9.34 1.42
CA TYR A 140 0.07 -9.67 0.16
C TYR A 140 -0.90 -10.84 0.31
N SER A 141 -1.90 -10.93 -0.56
CA SER A 141 -2.74 -12.12 -0.69
C SER A 141 -2.30 -12.95 -1.90
N PRO A 142 -1.77 -14.19 -1.71
CA PRO A 142 -1.33 -15.02 -2.83
C PRO A 142 -2.51 -15.69 -3.54
N LEU A 143 -2.38 -15.96 -4.83
CA LEU A 143 -3.24 -16.82 -5.63
C LEU A 143 -2.35 -17.71 -6.52
N GLY A 144 -2.63 -19.01 -6.53
CA GLY A 144 -1.78 -19.98 -7.21
C GLY A 144 -0.45 -20.25 -6.47
N LYS A 145 0.43 -21.03 -7.11
CA LYS A 145 1.74 -21.40 -6.55
C LYS A 145 2.83 -20.63 -7.30
N ILE A 146 3.64 -19.87 -6.55
CA ILE A 146 4.82 -19.20 -7.10
C ILE A 146 5.94 -20.25 -7.21
N SER A 147 6.47 -20.42 -8.42
CA SER A 147 7.62 -21.28 -8.70
C SER A 147 8.73 -20.45 -9.33
N GLU A 148 9.96 -20.93 -9.25
CA GLU A 148 11.10 -20.30 -9.92
C GLU A 148 10.85 -20.22 -11.43
N GLY A 149 11.24 -19.10 -12.06
CA GLY A 149 11.06 -18.87 -13.50
C GLY A 149 9.63 -18.61 -13.97
N CYS A 150 8.63 -18.56 -13.08
CA CYS A 150 7.25 -18.26 -13.50
C CYS A 150 7.05 -16.76 -13.77
N ARG A 151 6.02 -16.46 -14.58
CA ARG A 151 5.44 -15.12 -14.64
C ARG A 151 4.60 -14.90 -13.39
N LEU A 152 4.88 -13.84 -12.63
CA LEU A 152 4.13 -13.46 -11.44
C LEU A 152 3.47 -12.10 -11.65
N TYR A 153 2.15 -12.04 -11.44
CA TYR A 153 1.44 -10.77 -11.43
C TYR A 153 1.36 -10.19 -10.02
N VAL A 154 1.51 -8.87 -9.91
CA VAL A 154 1.22 -8.09 -8.70
C VAL A 154 0.09 -7.12 -9.04
N CYS A 155 -1.00 -7.14 -8.29
CA CYS A 155 -2.13 -6.24 -8.51
C CYS A 155 -2.63 -5.62 -7.21
N GLU A 156 -3.48 -4.61 -7.30
CA GLU A 156 -4.04 -3.94 -6.12
C GLU A 156 -5.08 -4.82 -5.41
N GLY A 157 -6.22 -5.08 -6.05
CA GLY A 157 -7.33 -5.78 -5.42
C GLY A 157 -7.27 -7.31 -5.52
N TRP A 158 -7.89 -8.02 -4.55
CA TRP A 158 -8.04 -9.48 -4.64
C TRP A 158 -8.93 -9.93 -5.81
N ALA A 159 -9.99 -9.17 -6.14
CA ALA A 159 -10.88 -9.49 -7.26
C ALA A 159 -10.14 -9.39 -8.61
N THR A 160 -9.38 -8.31 -8.79
CA THR A 160 -8.43 -8.12 -9.89
C THR A 160 -7.48 -9.31 -9.98
N GLY A 161 -6.88 -9.71 -8.85
CA GLY A 161 -5.94 -10.83 -8.82
C GLY A 161 -6.56 -12.17 -9.16
N ALA A 162 -7.78 -12.45 -8.68
CA ALA A 162 -8.52 -13.66 -9.02
C ALA A 162 -8.87 -13.71 -10.50
N THR A 163 -9.25 -12.57 -11.09
CA THR A 163 -9.49 -12.44 -12.53
C THR A 163 -8.22 -12.72 -13.34
N LEU A 164 -7.10 -12.11 -12.97
CA LEU A 164 -5.81 -12.33 -13.63
C LEU A 164 -5.37 -13.78 -13.54
N HIS A 165 -5.48 -14.39 -12.35
CA HIS A 165 -5.14 -15.80 -12.15
C HIS A 165 -6.00 -16.71 -13.02
N HIS A 166 -7.31 -16.46 -13.07
CA HIS A 166 -8.25 -17.23 -13.89
C HIS A 166 -7.91 -17.18 -15.39
N ASN A 167 -7.61 -15.99 -15.91
CA ASN A 167 -7.40 -15.80 -17.36
C ASN A 167 -5.99 -16.17 -17.82
N THR A 168 -4.98 -16.05 -16.97
CA THR A 168 -3.57 -16.29 -17.34
C THR A 168 -3.04 -17.64 -16.88
N GLY A 169 -3.66 -18.25 -15.87
CA GLY A 169 -3.10 -19.41 -15.16
C GLY A 169 -1.83 -19.12 -14.35
N SER A 170 -1.31 -17.90 -14.38
CA SER A 170 -0.10 -17.49 -13.66
C SER A 170 -0.40 -17.21 -12.19
N PRO A 171 0.55 -17.43 -11.26
CA PRO A 171 0.39 -16.98 -9.89
C PRO A 171 0.22 -15.46 -9.82
N VAL A 172 -0.48 -15.00 -8.79
CA VAL A 172 -0.74 -13.58 -8.53
C VAL A 172 -0.54 -13.28 -7.06
N VAL A 173 0.03 -12.12 -6.73
CA VAL A 173 0.04 -11.57 -5.37
C VAL A 173 -0.71 -10.23 -5.34
N CYS A 174 -1.73 -10.14 -4.49
CA CYS A 174 -2.55 -8.95 -4.36
C CYS A 174 -1.97 -8.07 -3.26
N ALA A 175 -1.56 -6.85 -3.58
CA ALA A 175 -0.99 -5.88 -2.64
C ALA A 175 -2.04 -5.21 -1.75
N MET A 176 -3.32 -5.38 -2.05
CA MET A 176 -4.50 -4.94 -1.30
C MET A 176 -4.78 -3.44 -1.30
N ASN A 177 -3.85 -2.60 -1.77
CA ASN A 177 -4.03 -1.17 -2.09
C ASN A 177 -2.86 -0.65 -2.97
N ALA A 178 -3.07 0.47 -3.67
CA ALA A 178 -2.08 1.11 -4.55
C ALA A 178 -0.74 1.38 -3.86
N GLY A 179 -0.77 1.95 -2.65
CA GLY A 179 0.43 2.32 -1.88
C GLY A 179 1.31 1.14 -1.48
N ASN A 180 0.78 -0.08 -1.57
CA ASN A 180 1.48 -1.31 -1.20
C ASN A 180 2.04 -2.09 -2.41
N LEU A 181 1.74 -1.68 -3.65
CA LEU A 181 2.26 -2.31 -4.86
C LEU A 181 3.79 -2.37 -4.87
N LYS A 182 4.46 -1.22 -4.66
CA LYS A 182 5.93 -1.15 -4.66
C LYS A 182 6.57 -2.01 -3.56
N PRO A 183 6.18 -1.90 -2.26
CA PRO A 183 6.71 -2.77 -1.22
C PRO A 183 6.55 -4.26 -1.53
N VAL A 184 5.39 -4.68 -2.03
CA VAL A 184 5.13 -6.10 -2.35
C VAL A 184 5.97 -6.55 -3.56
N ALA A 185 6.03 -5.75 -4.63
CA ALA A 185 6.84 -6.04 -5.80
C ALA A 185 8.32 -6.18 -5.44
N MET A 186 8.85 -5.27 -4.61
CA MET A 186 10.23 -5.34 -4.13
C MET A 186 10.49 -6.61 -3.33
N ALA A 187 9.58 -6.97 -2.42
CA ALA A 187 9.69 -8.20 -1.62
C ALA A 187 9.65 -9.47 -2.49
N MET A 188 8.86 -9.49 -3.58
CA MET A 188 8.87 -10.60 -4.53
C MET A 188 10.19 -10.68 -5.29
N ARG A 189 10.72 -9.54 -5.75
CA ARG A 189 12.01 -9.48 -6.45
C ARG A 189 13.17 -9.92 -5.56
N GLU A 190 13.19 -9.49 -4.30
CA GLU A 190 14.19 -9.91 -3.31
C GLU A 190 14.13 -11.43 -3.04
N ARG A 191 12.92 -11.98 -2.97
CA ARG A 191 12.69 -13.40 -2.63
C ARG A 191 12.99 -14.36 -3.78
N TYR A 192 12.65 -13.98 -5.01
CA TYR A 192 12.69 -14.89 -6.18
C TYR A 192 13.73 -14.49 -7.23
N GLY A 193 14.39 -13.34 -7.07
CA GLY A 193 15.46 -12.89 -7.96
C GLY A 193 14.97 -12.43 -9.34
N GLU A 194 15.93 -12.31 -10.26
CA GLU A 194 15.72 -11.81 -11.63
C GLU A 194 15.10 -12.85 -12.56
N THR A 195 15.15 -14.14 -12.21
CA THR A 195 14.53 -15.22 -13.00
C THR A 195 13.00 -15.15 -12.99
N LEU A 196 12.41 -14.41 -12.05
CA LEU A 196 10.99 -14.13 -11.99
C LEU A 196 10.59 -13.07 -13.02
N GLU A 197 9.70 -13.40 -13.95
CA GLU A 197 9.10 -12.39 -14.82
C GLU A 197 7.96 -11.68 -14.07
N LEU A 198 8.29 -10.55 -13.45
CA LEU A 198 7.37 -9.78 -12.64
C LEU A 198 6.53 -8.84 -13.53
N VAL A 199 5.21 -8.84 -13.33
CA VAL A 199 4.27 -7.97 -14.04
C VAL A 199 3.39 -7.23 -13.04
N ILE A 200 3.44 -5.90 -13.04
CA ILE A 200 2.55 -5.08 -12.24
C ILE A 200 1.26 -4.81 -13.05
N ALA A 201 0.15 -5.37 -12.61
CA ALA A 201 -1.17 -5.11 -13.15
C ALA A 201 -1.84 -4.01 -12.32
N GLY A 202 -1.81 -2.79 -12.84
CA GLY A 202 -2.37 -1.61 -12.16
C GLY A 202 -3.82 -1.38 -12.48
N ASP A 203 -4.51 -0.72 -11.55
CA ASP A 203 -5.84 -0.16 -11.79
C ASP A 203 -5.70 1.13 -12.63
N ASP A 204 -6.73 1.43 -13.43
CA ASP A 204 -6.86 2.60 -14.28
C ASP A 204 -8.00 3.50 -13.78
N ASP A 205 -7.70 4.29 -12.75
CA ASP A 205 -8.65 5.18 -12.06
C ASP A 205 -8.97 6.43 -12.91
N ARG A 206 -9.62 6.25 -14.06
CA ARG A 206 -9.87 7.29 -15.07
C ARG A 206 -10.65 8.51 -14.53
N GLU A 207 -11.48 8.32 -13.52
CA GLU A 207 -12.26 9.38 -12.89
C GLU A 207 -11.54 10.09 -11.73
N THR A 208 -10.39 9.57 -11.29
CA THR A 208 -9.62 10.16 -10.19
C THR A 208 -8.48 11.02 -10.72
N LEU A 209 -8.39 12.27 -10.24
CA LEU A 209 -7.33 13.19 -10.64
C LEU A 209 -5.94 12.57 -10.43
N GLY A 210 -5.14 12.56 -11.49
CA GLY A 210 -3.78 12.01 -11.46
C GLY A 210 -3.69 10.49 -11.58
N ASN A 211 -4.82 9.77 -11.61
CA ASN A 211 -4.90 8.32 -11.81
C ASN A 211 -3.92 7.54 -10.89
N PRO A 212 -4.18 7.54 -9.57
CA PRO A 212 -3.24 7.03 -8.58
C PRO A 212 -2.89 5.55 -8.77
N GLY A 213 -3.83 4.72 -9.23
CA GLY A 213 -3.57 3.33 -9.60
C GLY A 213 -2.49 3.19 -10.67
N ARG A 214 -2.59 3.94 -11.78
CA ARG A 214 -1.55 3.94 -12.83
C ARG A 214 -0.22 4.46 -12.33
N VAL A 215 -0.23 5.54 -11.55
CA VAL A 215 1.02 6.11 -11.00
C VAL A 215 1.72 5.12 -10.08
N ALA A 216 0.98 4.49 -9.15
CA ALA A 216 1.53 3.53 -8.22
C ALA A 216 2.07 2.28 -8.92
N ALA A 217 1.36 1.77 -9.93
CA ALA A 217 1.80 0.62 -10.73
C ALA A 217 3.07 0.92 -11.51
N ASN A 218 3.17 2.07 -12.17
CA ASN A 218 4.37 2.49 -12.88
C ASN A 218 5.57 2.68 -11.93
N HIS A 219 5.35 3.28 -10.74
CA HIS A 219 6.40 3.42 -9.73
C HIS A 219 6.89 2.07 -9.20
N ALA A 220 5.99 1.11 -8.98
CA ALA A 220 6.35 -0.24 -8.55
C ALA A 220 7.13 -0.97 -9.65
N ALA A 221 6.69 -0.86 -10.90
CA ALA A 221 7.32 -1.49 -12.04
C ALA A 221 8.75 -0.96 -12.25
N HIS A 222 8.91 0.36 -12.26
CA HIS A 222 10.22 1.00 -12.37
C HIS A 222 11.16 0.61 -11.23
N ALA A 223 10.67 0.56 -9.98
CA ALA A 223 11.48 0.21 -8.82
C ALA A 223 11.95 -1.26 -8.79
N THR A 224 11.39 -2.13 -9.64
CA THR A 224 11.64 -3.58 -9.60
C THR A 224 12.01 -4.16 -10.95
N ASP A 225 12.26 -3.32 -11.96
CA ASP A 225 12.48 -3.71 -13.35
C ASP A 225 11.44 -4.73 -13.83
N ALA A 226 10.16 -4.43 -13.56
CA ALA A 226 9.03 -5.27 -13.90
C ALA A 226 8.28 -4.70 -15.11
N LEU A 227 7.56 -5.59 -15.81
CA LEU A 227 6.58 -5.16 -16.80
C LEU A 227 5.40 -4.49 -16.09
N VAL A 228 4.67 -3.65 -16.82
CA VAL A 228 3.43 -3.03 -16.32
C VAL A 228 2.33 -3.19 -17.35
N VAL A 229 1.13 -3.53 -16.89
CA VAL A 229 -0.07 -3.68 -17.71
C VAL A 229 -1.25 -2.99 -17.05
N PHE A 230 -2.17 -2.52 -17.89
CA PHE A 230 -3.41 -1.87 -17.50
C PHE A 230 -4.58 -2.48 -18.28
N PRO A 231 -5.82 -2.39 -17.78
CA PRO A 231 -6.99 -2.76 -18.55
C PRO A 231 -7.05 -1.96 -19.86
N ASP A 232 -7.28 -2.64 -20.97
CA ASP A 232 -7.56 -2.00 -22.26
C ASP A 232 -9.08 -1.92 -22.43
N TRP A 233 -9.63 -0.71 -22.42
CA TRP A 233 -11.07 -0.47 -22.37
C TRP A 233 -11.65 -0.36 -23.79
N PRO A 234 -12.55 -1.28 -24.20
CA PRO A 234 -13.23 -1.18 -25.48
C PRO A 234 -14.03 0.12 -25.64
N GLN A 235 -14.35 0.48 -26.88
CA GLN A 235 -15.23 1.62 -27.14
C GLN A 235 -16.60 1.41 -26.47
N GLY A 236 -17.09 2.44 -25.79
CA GLY A 236 -18.38 2.41 -25.09
C GLY A 236 -18.32 1.85 -23.67
N THR A 237 -17.14 1.45 -23.19
CA THR A 237 -16.96 1.07 -21.79
C THR A 237 -17.18 2.28 -20.87
N PRO A 238 -18.03 2.16 -19.84
CA PRO A 238 -18.24 3.20 -18.83
C PRO A 238 -16.93 3.67 -18.19
N THR A 239 -16.81 4.96 -17.86
CA THR A 239 -15.57 5.56 -17.32
C THR A 239 -15.28 5.18 -15.88
N ASP A 240 -16.29 4.74 -15.14
CA ASP A 240 -16.21 4.33 -13.73
C ASP A 240 -15.57 2.95 -13.55
N LEU A 241 -15.42 2.15 -14.62
CA LEU A 241 -14.67 0.90 -14.57
C LEU A 241 -13.18 1.21 -14.45
N SER A 242 -12.50 0.58 -13.49
CA SER A 242 -11.11 0.92 -13.21
C SER A 242 -10.17 -0.27 -13.15
N ASP A 243 -10.65 -1.51 -12.99
CA ASP A 243 -9.76 -2.66 -12.81
C ASP A 243 -9.98 -3.80 -13.84
N PHE A 244 -9.08 -4.78 -13.86
CA PHE A 244 -9.19 -5.94 -14.75
C PHE A 244 -10.45 -6.79 -14.50
N ASN A 245 -11.00 -6.79 -13.27
CA ASN A 245 -12.23 -7.51 -12.97
C ASN A 245 -13.42 -6.81 -13.62
N ASP A 246 -13.47 -5.48 -13.59
CA ASP A 246 -14.51 -4.71 -14.25
C ASP A 246 -14.46 -4.89 -15.77
N LEU A 247 -13.26 -4.90 -16.36
CA LEU A 247 -13.07 -5.23 -17.77
C LEU A 247 -13.59 -6.65 -18.09
N TYR A 248 -13.27 -7.62 -17.25
CA TYR A 248 -13.75 -8.99 -17.41
C TYR A 248 -15.28 -9.10 -17.35
N LEU A 249 -15.92 -8.42 -16.39
CA LEU A 249 -17.38 -8.39 -16.29
C LEU A 249 -18.02 -7.71 -17.51
N TRP A 250 -17.41 -6.64 -18.03
CA TRP A 250 -17.86 -5.97 -19.24
C TRP A 250 -17.80 -6.90 -20.46
N LEU A 251 -16.64 -7.52 -20.70
CA LEU A 251 -16.42 -8.41 -21.85
C LEU A 251 -17.26 -9.69 -21.78
N SER A 252 -17.58 -10.18 -20.59
CA SER A 252 -18.41 -11.38 -20.40
C SER A 252 -19.92 -11.09 -20.44
N GLY A 253 -20.33 -9.83 -20.61
CA GLY A 253 -21.74 -9.42 -20.56
C GLY A 253 -22.37 -9.56 -19.16
N GLN A 254 -21.54 -9.71 -18.12
CA GLN A 254 -21.97 -9.84 -16.72
C GLN A 254 -21.96 -8.51 -15.97
N TYR A 255 -21.43 -7.45 -16.60
CA TYR A 255 -21.55 -6.09 -16.07
C TYR A 255 -23.02 -5.74 -15.91
N ARG A 256 -23.39 -5.38 -14.67
CA ARG A 256 -24.70 -4.83 -14.35
C ARG A 256 -24.49 -3.38 -14.00
N GLU A 257 -25.07 -2.50 -14.81
CA GLU A 257 -25.08 -1.07 -14.55
C GLU A 257 -25.61 -0.86 -13.13
N SER A 258 -24.75 -0.35 -12.25
CA SER A 258 -25.16 -0.09 -10.88
C SER A 258 -26.15 1.08 -10.93
N ARG A 259 -27.45 0.78 -10.81
CA ARG A 259 -28.44 1.81 -10.50
C ARG A 259 -28.10 2.32 -9.10
N LYS A 260 -27.21 3.31 -9.02
CA LYS A 260 -27.08 4.13 -7.82
C LYS A 260 -28.44 4.80 -7.60
N PRO A 261 -29.07 4.67 -6.42
CA PRO A 261 -30.26 5.44 -6.09
C PRO A 261 -29.98 6.94 -6.11
#